data_AF-A0A660XGY8-F1
#
_entry.id   AF-A0A660XGY8-F1
#
_cell.length_a   1.000
_cell.length_b   1.000
_cell.length_c   1.000
_cell.angle_alpha   90.00
_cell.angle_beta   90.00
_cell.angle_gamma   90.00
#
_symmetry.space_group_name_H-M   'P 1'
#
loop_
_entity.id
_entity.type
_entity.pdbx_description
1 polymer ?
#
loop_
_entity_poly.entity_id
_entity_poly.type
_entity_poly.pdbx_seq_one_letter_code
_entity_poly.pdbx_strand_id
1 'polypeptide(L)'
;RQPKETATAAFQEDIDVVGLSILSGAHLNLSRTVIEELKALGGEDIIVIIGGVIPDVDIAKLKDMGLSEVFTSGSSIQEIAQFIHSAIT
;
A
#
# COMPACT_ATOMS: atom_id res chain seq x y z
N ARG A 1 -10.03 -3.16 10.53
CA ARG A 1 -10.78 -3.61 9.32
C ARG A 1 -10.03 -4.78 8.73
N GLN A 2 -10.74 -5.74 8.15
CA GLN A 2 -10.06 -6.82 7.43
C GLN A 2 -9.43 -6.24 6.15
N PRO A 3 -8.25 -6.74 5.71
CA PRO A 3 -7.58 -6.22 4.51
C PRO A 3 -8.48 -6.20 3.26
N LYS A 4 -9.32 -7.22 3.09
CA LYS A 4 -10.29 -7.30 1.99
C LYS A 4 -11.33 -6.18 2.03
N GLU A 5 -11.88 -5.89 3.21
CA GLU A 5 -12.85 -4.79 3.37
C GLU A 5 -12.23 -3.43 3.01
N THR A 6 -10.95 -3.23 3.32
CA THR A 6 -10.22 -2.01 2.93
C THR A 6 -10.10 -1.90 1.41
N ALA A 7 -9.73 -2.98 0.72
CA ALA A 7 -9.63 -3.00 -0.74
C ALA A 7 -10.99 -2.78 -1.42
N THR A 8 -12.04 -3.44 -0.92
CA THR A 8 -13.41 -3.25 -1.43
C THR A 8 -13.88 -1.82 -1.26
N ALA A 9 -13.65 -1.20 -0.09
CA ALA A 9 -14.02 0.19 0.14
C ALA A 9 -13.24 1.14 -0.78
N ALA A 10 -11.93 0.93 -0.93
CA ALA A 10 -11.10 1.74 -1.82
C ALA A 10 -11.60 1.72 -3.27
N PHE A 11 -11.94 0.54 -3.78
CA PHE A 11 -12.50 0.40 -5.11
C PHE A 11 -13.89 1.04 -5.25
N GLN A 12 -14.77 0.85 -4.27
CA GLN A 12 -16.13 1.41 -4.30
C GLN A 12 -16.17 2.93 -4.15
N GLU A 13 -15.21 3.49 -3.43
CA GLU A 13 -15.09 4.94 -3.18
C GLU A 13 -14.29 5.66 -4.27
N ASP A 14 -13.74 4.93 -5.26
CA ASP A 14 -12.97 5.49 -6.39
C ASP A 14 -11.78 6.34 -5.91
N ILE A 15 -11.00 5.79 -4.97
CA ILE A 15 -9.84 6.51 -4.39
C ILE A 15 -8.57 6.28 -5.20
N ASP A 16 -7.72 7.30 -5.30
CA ASP A 16 -6.45 7.19 -6.04
C ASP A 16 -5.39 6.36 -5.30
N VAL A 17 -5.39 6.38 -3.95
CA VAL A 17 -4.32 5.81 -3.12
C VAL A 17 -4.83 5.10 -1.86
N VAL A 18 -4.37 3.87 -1.63
CA VAL A 18 -4.50 3.14 -0.37
C VAL A 18 -3.19 3.17 0.40
N GLY A 19 -3.21 3.79 1.59
CA GLY A 19 -2.09 3.76 2.54
C GLY A 19 -2.27 2.69 3.62
N LEU A 20 -1.37 1.71 3.66
CA LEU A 20 -1.33 0.67 4.69
C LEU A 20 -0.34 1.04 5.81
N SER A 21 -0.76 0.97 7.08
CA SER A 21 0.13 1.18 8.23
C SER A 21 0.23 -0.10 9.05
N ILE A 22 1.42 -0.73 9.05
CA ILE A 22 1.62 -2.07 9.62
C ILE A 22 2.83 -2.09 10.56
N LEU A 23 2.56 -2.33 11.84
CA LEU A 23 3.56 -2.40 12.92
C LEU A 23 3.73 -3.81 13.49
N SER A 24 2.97 -4.79 13.01
CA SER A 24 2.87 -6.14 13.56
C SER A 24 3.76 -7.19 12.88
N GLY A 25 4.57 -6.80 11.89
CA GLY A 25 5.36 -7.72 11.06
C GLY A 25 4.56 -8.53 10.05
N ALA A 26 3.25 -8.28 9.93
CA ALA A 26 2.37 -8.94 8.97
C ALA A 26 2.32 -8.24 7.59
N HIS A 27 3.28 -7.36 7.28
CA HIS A 27 3.29 -6.52 6.08
C HIS A 27 3.19 -7.30 4.79
N LEU A 28 3.92 -8.42 4.65
CA LEU A 28 3.84 -9.23 3.44
C LEU A 28 2.45 -9.83 3.21
N ASN A 29 1.86 -10.44 4.25
CA ASN A 29 0.58 -11.14 4.12
C ASN A 29 -0.59 -10.16 3.92
N LEU A 30 -0.61 -9.09 4.71
CA LEU A 30 -1.70 -8.11 4.65
C LEU A 30 -1.66 -7.31 3.35
N SER A 31 -0.49 -6.84 2.92
CA SER A 31 -0.38 -6.09 1.66
C SER A 31 -0.68 -6.96 0.45
N ARG A 32 -0.23 -8.22 0.44
CA ARG A 32 -0.62 -9.20 -0.59
C ARG A 32 -2.14 -9.32 -0.69
N THR A 33 -2.81 -9.48 0.45
CA THR A 33 -4.27 -9.63 0.48
C THR A 33 -4.98 -8.41 -0.09
N VAL A 34 -4.51 -7.20 0.21
CA VAL A 34 -5.07 -5.95 -0.34
C VAL A 34 -4.87 -5.88 -1.85
N ILE A 35 -3.65 -6.13 -2.33
CA ILE A 35 -3.33 -6.03 -3.76
C ILE A 35 -4.08 -7.09 -4.57
N GLU A 36 -4.12 -8.33 -4.11
CA GLU A 36 -4.85 -9.41 -4.78
C GLU A 36 -6.36 -9.11 -4.84
N GLU A 37 -6.92 -8.50 -3.79
CA GLU A 37 -8.33 -8.09 -3.78
C GLU A 37 -8.60 -6.92 -4.73
N LEU A 38 -7.76 -5.87 -4.72
CA LEU A 38 -7.88 -4.74 -5.65
C LEU A 38 -7.81 -5.22 -7.11
N LYS A 39 -6.86 -6.10 -7.41
CA LYS A 39 -6.74 -6.75 -8.72
C LYS A 39 -7.99 -7.56 -9.09
N ALA A 40 -8.57 -8.29 -8.15
CA ALA A 40 -9.79 -9.07 -8.40
C ALA A 40 -11.02 -8.18 -8.68
N LEU A 41 -11.04 -6.96 -8.13
CA LEU A 41 -12.08 -5.96 -8.37
C LEU A 41 -11.84 -5.14 -9.66
N GLY A 42 -10.64 -5.22 -10.24
CA GLY A 42 -10.24 -4.44 -11.41
C GLY A 42 -9.64 -3.06 -11.09
N GLY A 43 -9.34 -2.78 -9.81
CA GLY A 43 -8.72 -1.53 -9.35
C GLY A 43 -7.19 -1.59 -9.35
N GLU A 44 -6.60 -2.04 -10.47
CA GLU A 44 -5.12 -2.13 -10.61
C GLU A 44 -4.44 -0.75 -10.74
N ASP A 45 -5.23 0.28 -11.02
CA ASP A 45 -4.87 1.69 -11.08
C ASP A 45 -4.77 2.36 -9.69
N ILE A 46 -5.39 1.77 -8.67
CA ILE A 46 -5.31 2.26 -7.29
C ILE A 46 -3.91 2.02 -6.74
N ILE A 47 -3.22 3.11 -6.40
CA ILE A 47 -1.86 3.09 -5.88
C ILE A 47 -1.86 2.52 -4.46
N VAL A 48 -1.02 1.52 -4.19
CA VAL A 48 -0.87 0.95 -2.84
C VAL A 48 0.50 1.32 -2.28
N ILE A 49 0.49 2.08 -1.19
CA ILE A 49 1.69 2.38 -0.40
C ILE A 49 1.60 1.73 0.98
N ILE A 50 2.74 1.45 1.59
CA ILE A 50 2.81 0.95 2.96
C ILE A 50 3.78 1.78 3.79
N GLY A 51 3.47 1.93 5.08
CA GLY A 51 4.46 2.33 6.06
C GLY A 51 4.44 1.50 7.34
N GLY A 52 5.52 1.65 8.12
CA GLY A 52 5.69 0.97 9.41
C GLY A 52 7.10 0.44 9.63
N VAL A 53 7.21 -0.62 10.46
CA VAL A 53 8.49 -1.27 10.77
C VAL A 53 8.68 -2.43 9.80
N ILE A 54 9.34 -2.15 8.67
CA ILE A 54 9.52 -3.10 7.56
C ILE A 54 11.02 -3.39 7.39
N PRO A 55 11.45 -4.66 7.46
CA PRO A 55 12.84 -5.03 7.18
C PRO A 55 13.22 -4.77 5.72
N ASP A 56 14.44 -4.29 5.49
CA ASP A 56 14.96 -3.99 4.13
C ASP A 56 14.84 -5.18 3.17
N VAL A 57 15.05 -6.39 3.68
CA VAL A 57 14.97 -7.66 2.91
C VAL A 57 13.58 -7.96 2.37
N ASP A 58 12.54 -7.34 2.94
CA ASP A 58 11.16 -7.51 2.52
C ASP A 58 10.66 -6.39 1.60
N ILE A 59 11.38 -5.26 1.52
CA ILE A 59 11.01 -4.13 0.65
C ILE A 59 10.95 -4.57 -0.82
N ALA A 60 11.97 -5.30 -1.28
CA ALA A 60 12.00 -5.82 -2.65
C ALA A 60 10.79 -6.73 -2.93
N LYS A 61 10.46 -7.63 -2.00
CA LYS A 61 9.29 -8.53 -2.13
C LYS A 61 7.98 -7.75 -2.15
N LEU A 62 7.87 -6.69 -1.36
CA LEU A 62 6.68 -5.81 -1.35
C LEU A 62 6.52 -5.10 -2.69
N LYS A 63 7.61 -4.54 -3.26
CA LYS A 63 7.55 -3.91 -4.59
C LYS A 63 7.21 -4.91 -5.68
N ASP A 64 7.77 -6.12 -5.64
CA ASP A 64 7.46 -7.20 -6.59
C ASP A 64 5.99 -7.66 -6.52
N MET A 65 5.31 -7.47 -5.38
CA MET A 65 3.89 -7.77 -5.23
C MET A 65 2.97 -6.73 -5.88
N GLY A 66 3.50 -5.55 -6.24
CA GLY A 66 2.72 -4.44 -6.80
C GLY A 66 2.54 -3.24 -5.87
N LEU A 67 3.28 -3.14 -4.76
CA LEU A 67 3.32 -1.90 -4.00
C LEU A 67 4.10 -0.83 -4.77
N SER A 68 3.57 0.39 -4.76
CA SER A 68 4.19 1.53 -5.41
C SER A 68 5.35 2.10 -4.58
N GLU A 69 5.21 2.19 -3.25
CA GLU A 69 6.30 2.62 -2.36
C GLU A 69 6.18 2.10 -0.92
N VAL A 70 7.32 2.03 -0.24
CA VAL A 70 7.48 1.59 1.15
C VAL A 70 8.11 2.71 1.99
N PHE A 71 7.38 3.21 2.99
CA PHE A 71 7.83 4.26 3.91
C PHE A 71 8.15 3.69 5.29
N THR A 72 9.43 3.55 5.61
CA THR A 72 9.86 3.02 6.91
C THR A 72 9.77 4.10 8.01
N SER A 73 10.09 3.75 9.26
CA SER A 73 9.99 4.67 10.41
C SER A 73 10.84 5.96 10.28
N GLY A 74 11.77 6.03 9.32
CA GLY A 74 12.56 7.23 9.04
C GLY A 74 11.96 8.17 8.01
N SER A 75 10.92 7.77 7.28
CA SER A 75 10.34 8.58 6.21
C SER A 75 9.64 9.82 6.75
N SER A 76 9.86 10.96 6.09
CA SER A 76 9.22 12.22 6.48
C SER A 76 7.81 12.32 5.91
N ILE A 77 6.93 13.09 6.57
CA ILE A 77 5.58 13.36 6.05
C ILE A 77 5.66 14.07 4.69
N GLN A 78 6.65 14.94 4.52
CA GLN A 78 6.89 15.67 3.27
C GLN A 78 7.23 14.73 2.12
N GLU A 79 8.08 13.74 2.35
CA GLU A 79 8.45 12.72 1.37
C GLU A 79 7.22 11.89 0.94
N ILE A 80 6.40 11.46 1.90
CA ILE A 80 5.17 10.71 1.63
C ILE A 80 4.19 11.55 0.81
N ALA A 81 3.97 12.80 1.21
CA ALA A 81 3.05 13.71 0.52
C ALA A 81 3.53 14.03 -0.91
N GLN A 82 4.83 14.22 -1.09
CA GLN A 82 5.42 14.48 -2.40
C GLN A 82 5.27 13.27 -3.33
N PHE A 83 5.50 12.06 -2.83
CA PHE A 83 5.27 10.84 -3.58
C PHE A 83 3.81 10.74 -4.05
N ILE A 84 2.85 10.87 -3.12
CA ILE A 84 1.42 10.79 -3.43
C ILE A 84 1.04 11.81 -4.50
N HIS A 85 1.45 13.08 -4.33
CA HIS A 85 1.15 14.13 -5.31
C HIS A 85 1.71 13.82 -6.70
N SER A 86 2.94 13.29 -6.77
CA SER A 86 3.56 12.92 -8.04
C SER A 86 2.98 11.66 -8.70
N ALA A 87 2.33 10.79 -7.92
CA ALA A 87 1.80 9.54 -8.42
C ALA A 87 0.37 9.68 -8.99
N ILE A 88 -0.37 10.69 -8.54
CA ILE A 88 -1.76 10.96 -8.96
C ILE A 88 -1.88 12.06 -10.04
N THR A 89 -0.76 12.68 -10.43
CA THR A 89 -0.69 13.78 -11.42
C THR A 89 -0.09 13.29 -12.73
#